data_AF-A0A1G7D2W3-F1
#
_entry.id   AF-A0A1G7D2W3-F1
#
_cell.length_a   1.000
_cell.length_b   1.000
_cell.length_c   1.000
_cell.angle_alpha   90.00
_cell.angle_beta   90.00
_cell.angle_gamma   90.00
#
_symmetry.space_group_name_H-M   'P 1'
#
loop_
_entity.id
_entity.type
_entity.pdbx_description
1 polymer ?
#
loop_
_entity_poly.entity_id
_entity_poly.type
_entity_poly.pdbx_seq_one_letter_code
_entity_poly.pdbx_strand_id
1 'polypeptide(L)'
;MELDDFKKHWNNIQDKEIEEQKYTTEKLDHIIMNTTNTLSELLNKSIYWNKFGKAVCSMLIGALLFNLLIFYFLPGKSNTFSESLFYVAILIAYALITMWVGNKQQQIFSIYNGENLKDSLTKTLSAYKRYYIIFYIIYIVVFPAYFYAMIKLFFTYWALSTNTILIICAGGTVLALIGSHLYYRVKFAKKIKSLETNLKELEG
;
A
#
# COMPACT_ATOMS: atom_id res chain seq x y z
N MET A 1 -14.72 47.37 -35.40
CA MET A 1 -15.54 46.92 -34.25
C MET A 1 -15.43 48.01 -33.21
N GLU A 2 -16.55 48.65 -32.86
CA GLU A 2 -16.55 49.69 -31.83
C GLU A 2 -16.28 49.07 -30.45
N LEU A 3 -15.70 49.83 -29.52
CA LEU A 3 -15.29 49.34 -28.21
C LEU A 3 -16.47 48.70 -27.43
N ASP A 4 -17.67 49.20 -27.66
CA ASP A 4 -18.90 48.70 -27.04
C ASP A 4 -19.34 47.34 -27.59
N ASP A 5 -19.15 47.09 -28.90
CA ASP A 5 -19.40 45.77 -29.49
C ASP A 5 -18.40 44.73 -28.97
N PHE A 6 -17.13 45.12 -28.76
CA PHE A 6 -16.12 44.24 -28.20
C PHE A 6 -16.43 43.84 -26.75
N LYS A 7 -16.82 44.80 -25.91
CA LYS A 7 -17.26 44.51 -24.53
C LYS A 7 -18.48 43.62 -24.48
N LYS A 8 -19.46 43.86 -25.37
CA LYS A 8 -20.68 43.05 -25.45
C LYS A 8 -20.37 41.62 -25.87
N HIS A 9 -19.45 41.44 -26.82
CA HIS A 9 -19.00 40.12 -27.26
C HIS A 9 -18.18 39.40 -26.19
N TRP A 10 -17.29 40.12 -25.51
CA TRP A 10 -16.47 39.57 -24.42
C TRP A 10 -17.32 39.11 -23.23
N ASN A 11 -18.27 39.93 -22.78
CA ASN A 11 -19.19 39.54 -21.71
C ASN A 11 -20.06 38.35 -22.12
N ASN A 12 -20.53 38.29 -23.36
CA ASN A 12 -21.29 37.12 -23.85
C ASN A 12 -20.46 35.83 -23.88
N ILE A 13 -19.17 35.92 -24.18
CA ILE A 13 -18.26 34.77 -24.14
C ILE A 13 -18.03 34.34 -22.69
N GLN A 14 -17.81 35.30 -21.80
CA GLN A 14 -17.55 35.05 -20.39
C GLN A 14 -18.79 34.51 -19.66
N ASP A 15 -19.97 35.05 -19.95
CA ASP A 15 -21.26 34.57 -19.43
C ASP A 15 -21.58 33.18 -19.96
N LYS A 16 -21.24 32.87 -21.23
CA LYS A 16 -21.34 31.51 -21.78
C LYS A 16 -20.35 30.53 -21.14
N GLU A 17 -19.12 30.94 -20.87
CA GLU A 17 -18.16 30.10 -20.12
C GLU A 17 -18.63 29.83 -18.69
N ILE A 18 -19.29 30.80 -18.06
CA ILE A 18 -19.88 30.65 -16.72
C ILE A 18 -21.13 29.76 -16.76
N GLU A 19 -21.98 29.89 -17.78
CA GLU A 19 -23.13 29.00 -18.01
C GLU A 19 -22.71 27.56 -18.38
N GLU A 20 -21.59 27.39 -19.09
CA GLU A 20 -21.00 26.08 -19.44
C GLU A 20 -20.23 25.46 -18.26
N GLN A 21 -19.84 26.25 -17.25
CA GLN A 21 -19.28 25.73 -16.00
C GLN A 21 -20.37 25.06 -15.14
N LYS A 22 -20.40 23.73 -15.18
CA LYS A 22 -21.31 22.86 -14.40
C LYS A 22 -21.24 23.04 -12.87
N TYR A 23 -20.24 23.78 -12.36
CA TYR A 23 -19.97 23.98 -10.93
C TYR A 23 -19.67 25.45 -10.62
N THR A 24 -20.14 25.93 -9.47
CA THR A 24 -19.68 27.21 -8.91
C THR A 24 -18.20 27.11 -8.53
N THR A 25 -17.47 28.22 -8.65
CA THR A 25 -16.05 28.31 -8.28
C THR A 25 -15.79 27.80 -6.86
N GLU A 26 -16.66 28.13 -5.90
CA GLU A 26 -16.60 27.64 -4.51
C GLU A 26 -16.70 26.11 -4.39
N LYS A 27 -17.55 25.47 -5.20
CA LYS A 27 -17.72 24.02 -5.16
C LYS A 27 -16.52 23.31 -5.78
N LEU A 28 -15.94 23.88 -6.83
CA LEU A 28 -14.71 23.37 -7.44
C LEU A 28 -13.52 23.51 -6.49
N ASP A 29 -13.37 24.67 -5.83
CA ASP A 29 -12.33 24.92 -4.83
C ASP A 29 -12.43 23.95 -3.66
N HIS A 30 -13.65 23.68 -3.18
CA HIS A 30 -13.87 22.69 -2.13
C HIS A 30 -13.44 21.27 -2.56
N ILE A 31 -13.75 20.86 -3.80
CA ILE A 31 -13.34 19.55 -4.34
C ILE A 31 -11.80 19.46 -4.46
N ILE A 32 -11.16 20.51 -4.97
CA ILE A 32 -9.69 20.60 -5.12
C ILE A 32 -9.03 20.52 -3.74
N MET A 33 -9.49 21.32 -2.78
CA MET A 33 -8.95 21.36 -1.42
C MET A 33 -9.12 20.02 -0.70
N ASN A 34 -10.32 19.44 -0.72
CA ASN A 34 -10.60 18.15 -0.08
C ASN A 34 -9.77 17.02 -0.70
N THR A 35 -9.63 17.02 -2.04
CA THR A 35 -8.80 16.03 -2.75
C THR A 35 -7.34 16.15 -2.38
N THR A 36 -6.79 17.36 -2.42
CA THR A 36 -5.37 17.63 -2.13
C THR A 36 -5.04 17.28 -0.69
N ASN A 37 -5.89 17.66 0.27
CA ASN A 37 -5.75 17.30 1.68
C ASN A 37 -5.81 15.78 1.87
N THR A 38 -6.79 15.11 1.28
CA THR A 38 -6.95 13.66 1.40
C THR A 38 -5.76 12.90 0.81
N LEU A 39 -5.26 13.29 -0.36
CA LEU A 39 -4.08 12.70 -1.00
C LEU A 39 -2.81 12.95 -0.17
N SER A 40 -2.62 14.18 0.33
CA SER A 40 -1.49 14.54 1.20
C SER A 40 -1.48 13.69 2.48
N GLU A 41 -2.65 13.53 3.13
CA GLU A 41 -2.76 12.67 4.30
C GLU A 41 -2.48 11.19 4.00
N LEU A 42 -2.93 10.69 2.85
CA LEU A 42 -2.66 9.31 2.39
C LEU A 42 -1.17 9.10 2.10
N LEU A 43 -0.53 10.07 1.47
CA LEU A 43 0.90 10.06 1.19
C LEU A 43 1.71 10.08 2.50
N ASN A 44 1.43 11.03 3.40
CA ASN A 44 2.12 11.14 4.69
C ASN A 44 1.98 9.87 5.53
N LYS A 45 0.78 9.27 5.54
CA LYS A 45 0.55 8.00 6.21
C LYS A 45 1.37 6.88 5.55
N SER A 46 1.39 6.81 4.22
CA SER A 46 2.17 5.80 3.49
C SER A 46 3.66 5.95 3.73
N ILE A 47 4.19 7.18 3.79
CA ILE A 47 5.58 7.47 4.15
C ILE A 47 5.90 6.97 5.56
N TYR A 48 5.04 7.27 6.54
CA TYR A 48 5.24 6.83 7.93
C TYR A 48 5.30 5.30 8.02
N TRP A 49 4.34 4.60 7.44
CA TRP A 49 4.30 3.12 7.49
C TRP A 49 5.43 2.48 6.69
N ASN A 50 5.86 3.09 5.59
CA ASN A 50 7.02 2.62 4.84
C ASN A 50 8.31 2.78 5.66
N LYS A 51 8.51 3.93 6.32
CA LYS A 51 9.68 4.16 7.20
C LYS A 51 9.69 3.16 8.36
N PHE A 52 8.55 3.00 9.05
CA PHE A 52 8.41 2.05 10.13
C PHE A 52 8.66 0.60 9.66
N GLY A 53 8.03 0.21 8.54
CA GLY A 53 8.17 -1.12 7.95
C GLY A 53 9.62 -1.43 7.56
N LYS A 54 10.33 -0.47 6.95
CA LYS A 54 11.76 -0.61 6.64
C LYS A 54 12.61 -0.79 7.89
N ALA A 55 12.38 0.01 8.94
CA ALA A 55 13.12 -0.12 10.18
C ALA A 55 12.93 -1.51 10.81
N VAL A 56 11.68 -1.97 10.92
CA VAL A 56 11.35 -3.30 11.46
C VAL A 56 11.93 -4.42 10.59
N CYS A 57 11.82 -4.32 9.25
CA CYS A 57 12.36 -5.32 8.34
C CYS A 57 13.90 -5.38 8.40
N SER A 58 14.57 -4.24 8.48
CA SER A 58 16.03 -4.19 8.63
C SER A 58 16.49 -4.79 9.97
N MET A 59 15.79 -4.49 11.06
CA MET A 59 16.05 -5.12 12.36
C MET A 59 15.84 -6.63 12.31
N LEU A 60 14.77 -7.10 11.67
CA LEU A 60 14.50 -8.52 11.48
C LEU A 60 15.61 -9.20 10.67
N ILE A 61 16.03 -8.60 9.55
CA ILE A 61 17.15 -9.13 8.74
C ILE A 61 18.42 -9.23 9.59
N GLY A 62 18.76 -8.18 10.34
CA GLY A 62 19.91 -8.20 11.25
C GLY A 62 19.83 -9.32 12.29
N ALA A 63 18.67 -9.51 12.92
CA ALA A 63 18.45 -10.58 13.90
C ALA A 63 18.55 -11.98 13.26
N LEU A 64 18.05 -12.16 12.03
CA LEU A 64 18.14 -13.44 11.32
C LEU A 64 19.58 -13.79 10.92
N LEU A 65 20.35 -12.80 10.46
CA LEU A 65 21.78 -12.99 10.16
C LEU A 65 22.57 -13.31 11.43
N PHE A 66 22.27 -12.63 12.54
CA PHE A 66 22.87 -12.95 13.83
C PHE A 66 22.52 -14.38 14.30
N ASN A 67 21.27 -14.81 14.09
CA ASN A 67 20.85 -16.18 14.40
C ASN A 67 21.63 -17.22 13.56
N LEU A 68 21.92 -16.94 12.28
CA LEU A 68 22.78 -17.81 11.48
C LEU A 68 24.20 -17.95 12.04
N LEU A 69 24.77 -16.87 12.58
CA LEU A 69 26.08 -16.94 13.25
C LEU A 69 26.02 -17.86 14.47
N ILE A 70 24.93 -17.81 15.25
CA ILE A 70 24.74 -18.74 16.38
C ILE A 70 24.69 -20.19 15.88
N PHE A 71 23.93 -20.50 14.83
CA PHE A 71 23.89 -21.86 14.27
C PHE A 71 25.24 -22.34 13.72
N TYR A 72 26.09 -21.42 13.24
CA TYR A 72 27.42 -21.75 12.74
C TYR A 72 28.41 -22.04 13.88
N PHE A 73 28.45 -21.20 14.91
CA PHE A 73 29.41 -21.31 16.01
C PHE A 73 28.95 -22.23 17.15
N LEU A 74 27.65 -22.38 17.34
CA LEU A 74 27.01 -23.18 18.40
C LEU A 74 25.97 -24.11 17.76
N PRO A 75 26.41 -25.14 17.01
CA PRO A 75 25.48 -26.04 16.32
C PRO A 75 24.62 -26.79 17.35
N GLY A 76 23.33 -26.44 17.39
CA GLY A 76 22.32 -27.17 18.15
C GLY A 76 21.97 -28.50 17.49
N LYS A 77 21.33 -29.41 18.24
CA LYS A 77 20.94 -30.75 17.74
C LYS A 77 19.76 -30.74 16.75
N SER A 78 19.04 -29.63 16.59
CA SER A 78 17.70 -29.63 15.98
C SER A 78 17.63 -29.24 14.51
N ASN A 79 18.50 -28.36 14.02
CA ASN A 79 18.59 -27.98 12.60
C ASN A 79 20.05 -27.86 12.19
N THR A 80 20.38 -28.31 10.98
CA THR A 80 21.69 -28.06 10.39
C THR A 80 21.82 -26.60 9.94
N PHE A 81 23.06 -26.09 9.89
CA PHE A 81 23.33 -24.73 9.37
C PHE A 81 22.73 -24.51 7.97
N SER A 82 22.82 -25.51 7.09
CA SER A 82 22.30 -25.48 5.73
C SER A 82 20.77 -25.34 5.68
N GLU A 83 20.05 -26.05 6.55
CA GLU A 83 18.59 -25.91 6.67
C GLU A 83 18.20 -24.54 7.23
N SER A 84 18.90 -24.07 8.27
CA SER A 84 18.67 -22.74 8.84
C SER A 84 18.93 -21.63 7.81
N LEU A 85 19.95 -21.76 6.97
CA LEU A 85 20.25 -20.83 5.88
C LEU A 85 19.07 -20.71 4.91
N PHE A 86 18.48 -21.83 4.52
CA PHE A 86 17.33 -21.85 3.61
C PHE A 86 16.12 -21.12 4.21
N TYR A 87 15.78 -21.40 5.48
CA TYR A 87 14.65 -20.73 6.13
C TYR A 87 14.90 -19.24 6.36
N VAL A 88 16.13 -18.85 6.70
CA VAL A 88 16.50 -17.44 6.84
C VAL A 88 16.38 -16.71 5.51
N ALA A 89 16.79 -17.34 4.40
CA ALA A 89 16.62 -16.75 3.07
C ALA A 89 15.13 -16.48 2.74
N ILE A 90 14.22 -17.40 3.11
CA ILE A 90 12.76 -17.19 2.96
C ILE A 90 12.28 -15.98 3.77
N LEU A 91 12.71 -15.85 5.02
CA LEU A 91 12.30 -14.73 5.88
C LEU A 91 12.90 -13.39 5.42
N ILE A 92 14.12 -13.39 4.90
CA ILE A 92 14.72 -12.20 4.27
C ILE A 92 13.94 -11.82 3.01
N ALA A 93 13.59 -12.78 2.15
CA ALA A 93 12.77 -12.52 0.96
C ALA A 93 11.40 -11.91 1.35
N TYR A 94 10.75 -12.44 2.39
CA TYR A 94 9.53 -11.86 2.94
C TYR A 94 9.70 -10.39 3.39
N ALA A 95 10.79 -10.08 4.10
CA ALA A 95 11.09 -8.73 4.56
C ALA A 95 11.31 -7.78 3.37
N LEU A 96 12.06 -8.22 2.34
CA LEU A 96 12.29 -7.46 1.11
C LEU A 96 10.99 -7.18 0.36
N ILE A 97 10.13 -8.18 0.21
CA ILE A 97 8.81 -8.03 -0.41
C ILE A 97 7.97 -7.02 0.37
N THR A 98 7.96 -7.09 1.70
CA THR A 98 7.20 -6.16 2.55
C THR A 98 7.70 -4.72 2.40
N MET A 99 9.00 -4.50 2.30
CA MET A 99 9.55 -3.18 2.00
C MET A 99 9.20 -2.69 0.59
N TRP A 100 9.22 -3.58 -0.41
CA TRP A 100 8.82 -3.25 -1.78
C TRP A 100 7.35 -2.84 -1.86
N VAL A 101 6.46 -3.56 -1.16
CA VAL A 101 5.04 -3.26 -1.03
C VAL A 101 4.83 -1.85 -0.46
N GLY A 102 5.51 -1.52 0.64
CA GLY A 102 5.45 -0.19 1.26
C GLY A 102 5.94 0.93 0.32
N ASN A 103 7.02 0.70 -0.43
CA ASN A 103 7.51 1.64 -1.44
C ASN A 103 6.49 1.84 -2.57
N LYS A 104 5.86 0.77 -3.07
CA LYS A 104 4.86 0.85 -4.12
C LYS A 104 3.62 1.60 -3.68
N GLN A 105 3.16 1.39 -2.45
CA GLN A 105 2.05 2.17 -1.89
C GLN A 105 2.37 3.66 -1.84
N GLN A 106 3.58 4.03 -1.38
CA GLN A 106 4.02 5.42 -1.35
C GLN A 106 4.06 6.04 -2.75
N GLN A 107 4.55 5.31 -3.74
CA GLN A 107 4.61 5.77 -5.14
C GLN A 107 3.23 6.12 -5.71
N ILE A 108 2.18 5.36 -5.34
CA ILE A 108 0.82 5.58 -5.85
C ILE A 108 0.28 6.93 -5.38
N PHE A 109 0.52 7.30 -4.14
CA PHE A 109 0.01 8.55 -3.57
C PHE A 109 0.91 9.76 -3.82
N SER A 110 2.09 9.58 -4.44
CA SER A 110 2.98 10.67 -4.83
C SER A 110 2.71 11.21 -6.24
N ILE A 111 1.80 10.61 -7.01
CA ILE A 111 1.46 11.01 -8.40
C ILE A 111 0.49 12.21 -8.39
N TYR A 112 0.90 13.33 -7.79
CA TYR A 112 0.19 14.60 -7.95
C TYR A 112 0.96 15.47 -8.94
N ASN A 113 0.53 15.47 -10.21
CA ASN A 113 1.00 16.42 -11.22
C ASN A 113 -0.09 17.48 -11.38
N GLY A 114 0.16 18.67 -10.84
CA GLY A 114 -0.82 19.74 -10.59
C GLY A 114 -1.53 20.36 -11.81
N GLU A 115 -1.45 19.77 -13.00
CA GLU A 115 -2.07 20.32 -14.22
C GLU A 115 -3.48 19.77 -14.50
N ASN A 116 -3.82 18.56 -14.03
CA ASN A 116 -5.16 18.01 -14.19
C ASN A 116 -5.54 17.09 -13.01
N LEU A 117 -6.38 17.63 -12.12
CA LEU A 117 -6.84 16.94 -10.91
C LEU A 117 -7.61 15.66 -11.23
N LYS A 118 -8.48 15.71 -12.24
CA LYS A 118 -9.30 14.58 -12.68
C LYS A 118 -8.43 13.43 -13.15
N ASP A 119 -7.52 13.69 -14.09
CA ASP A 119 -6.61 12.67 -14.62
C ASP A 119 -5.70 12.08 -13.53
N SER A 120 -5.19 12.93 -12.63
CA SER A 120 -4.36 12.49 -11.49
C SER A 120 -5.14 11.58 -10.52
N LEU A 121 -6.40 11.93 -10.22
CA LEU A 121 -7.29 11.12 -9.40
C LEU A 121 -7.60 9.77 -10.06
N THR A 122 -7.97 9.76 -11.34
CA THR A 122 -8.27 8.54 -12.09
C THR A 122 -7.07 7.59 -12.09
N LYS A 123 -5.87 8.10 -12.38
CA LYS A 123 -4.62 7.32 -12.35
C LYS A 123 -4.32 6.77 -10.96
N THR A 124 -4.43 7.61 -9.93
CA THR A 124 -4.16 7.21 -8.54
C THR A 124 -5.12 6.12 -8.06
N LEU A 125 -6.42 6.27 -8.29
CA LEU A 125 -7.43 5.30 -7.89
C LEU A 125 -7.30 3.98 -8.65
N SER A 126 -7.04 4.04 -9.96
CA SER A 126 -6.80 2.85 -10.78
C SER A 126 -5.55 2.09 -10.34
N ALA A 127 -4.45 2.81 -10.10
CA ALA A 127 -3.21 2.24 -9.59
C ALA A 127 -3.40 1.61 -8.19
N TYR A 128 -4.14 2.28 -7.31
CA TYR A 128 -4.45 1.76 -5.98
C TYR A 128 -5.25 0.45 -6.02
N LYS A 129 -6.31 0.38 -6.85
CA LYS A 129 -7.12 -0.84 -7.03
C LYS A 129 -6.27 -2.01 -7.53
N ARG A 130 -5.42 -1.76 -8.53
CA ARG A 130 -4.52 -2.78 -9.07
C ARG A 130 -3.48 -3.22 -8.04
N TYR A 131 -2.86 -2.28 -7.34
CA TYR A 131 -1.91 -2.57 -6.27
C TYR A 131 -2.53 -3.42 -5.17
N TYR A 132 -3.76 -3.12 -4.77
CA TYR A 132 -4.47 -3.87 -3.75
C TYR A 132 -4.63 -5.35 -4.13
N ILE A 133 -5.04 -5.64 -5.37
CA ILE A 133 -5.15 -7.03 -5.86
C ILE A 133 -3.78 -7.71 -5.88
N ILE A 134 -2.75 -7.04 -6.43
CA ILE A 134 -1.39 -7.58 -6.50
C ILE A 134 -0.84 -7.90 -5.10
N PHE A 135 -1.08 -7.01 -4.13
CA PHE A 135 -0.73 -7.21 -2.73
C PHE A 135 -1.30 -8.54 -2.20
N TYR A 136 -2.61 -8.79 -2.37
CA TYR A 136 -3.21 -10.04 -1.90
C TYR A 136 -2.64 -11.28 -2.57
N ILE A 137 -2.42 -11.23 -3.89
CA ILE A 137 -1.85 -12.36 -4.64
C ILE A 137 -0.45 -12.69 -4.12
N ILE A 138 0.40 -11.69 -3.94
CA ILE A 138 1.75 -11.88 -3.40
C ILE A 138 1.67 -12.49 -2.00
N TYR A 139 0.86 -11.94 -1.10
CA TYR A 139 0.81 -12.41 0.28
C TYR A 139 0.15 -13.79 0.45
N ILE A 140 -0.75 -14.20 -0.45
CA ILE A 140 -1.26 -15.58 -0.49
C ILE A 140 -0.13 -16.59 -0.72
N VAL A 141 0.86 -16.24 -1.54
CA VAL A 141 1.99 -17.12 -1.85
C VAL A 141 3.09 -17.03 -0.78
N VAL A 142 3.36 -15.81 -0.30
CA VAL A 142 4.50 -15.57 0.59
C VAL A 142 4.18 -15.94 2.05
N PHE A 143 2.95 -15.73 2.54
CA PHE A 143 2.60 -16.03 3.93
C PHE A 143 2.77 -17.52 4.32
N PRO A 144 2.33 -18.51 3.51
CA PRO A 144 2.57 -19.91 3.84
C PRO A 144 4.06 -20.23 4.02
N ALA A 145 4.91 -19.73 3.11
CA ALA A 145 6.35 -19.92 3.20
C ALA A 145 6.95 -19.23 4.43
N TYR A 146 6.49 -18.00 4.74
CA TYR A 146 6.88 -17.27 5.93
C TYR A 146 6.53 -18.04 7.22
N PHE A 147 5.28 -18.49 7.38
CA PHE A 147 4.86 -19.23 8.57
C PHE A 147 5.61 -20.56 8.71
N TYR A 148 5.83 -21.26 7.60
CA TYR A 148 6.61 -22.49 7.58
C TYR A 148 8.05 -22.24 8.07
N ALA A 149 8.74 -21.23 7.51
CA ALA A 149 10.09 -20.86 7.91
C ALA A 149 10.16 -20.41 9.38
N MET A 150 9.17 -19.65 9.86
CA MET A 150 9.07 -19.25 11.26
C MET A 150 8.96 -20.46 12.19
N ILE A 151 8.09 -21.42 11.88
CA ILE A 151 7.92 -22.64 12.68
C ILE A 151 9.23 -23.43 12.70
N LYS A 152 9.85 -23.62 11.53
CA LYS A 152 11.08 -24.40 11.39
C LYS A 152 12.29 -23.76 12.04
N LEU A 153 12.38 -22.44 12.12
CA LEU A 153 13.50 -21.75 12.76
C LEU A 153 13.33 -21.61 14.27
N PHE A 154 12.12 -21.31 14.75
CA PHE A 154 11.91 -20.87 16.12
C PHE A 154 11.18 -21.88 17.02
N PHE A 155 10.46 -22.84 16.43
CA PHE A 155 9.67 -23.83 17.19
C PHE A 155 10.23 -25.25 17.09
N THR A 156 11.54 -25.37 16.87
CA THR A 156 12.26 -26.64 16.68
C THR A 156 12.14 -27.63 17.84
N TYR A 157 11.87 -27.16 19.05
CA TYR A 157 11.67 -28.01 20.24
C TYR A 157 10.34 -28.77 20.25
N TRP A 158 9.36 -28.32 19.45
CA TRP A 158 8.06 -28.96 19.35
C TRP A 158 8.08 -29.90 18.16
N ALA A 159 8.07 -31.21 18.40
CA ALA A 159 8.01 -32.25 17.37
C ALA A 159 6.62 -32.29 16.70
N LEU A 160 6.23 -31.19 16.06
CA LEU A 160 4.96 -31.05 15.37
C LEU A 160 4.94 -31.92 14.12
N SER A 161 3.84 -32.65 13.92
CA SER A 161 3.62 -33.39 12.68
C SER A 161 3.52 -32.44 11.48
N THR A 162 3.89 -32.92 10.28
CA THR A 162 3.77 -32.14 9.05
C THR A 162 2.35 -31.62 8.82
N ASN A 163 1.33 -32.44 9.14
CA ASN A 163 -0.08 -32.04 9.03
C ASN A 163 -0.41 -30.87 9.95
N THR A 164 0.10 -30.89 11.19
CA THR A 164 -0.08 -29.78 12.14
C THR A 164 0.57 -28.50 11.63
N ILE A 165 1.79 -28.59 11.09
CA ILE A 165 2.51 -27.44 10.52
C ILE A 165 1.70 -26.83 9.36
N LEU A 166 1.16 -27.65 8.45
CA LEU A 166 0.36 -27.19 7.33
C LEU A 166 -0.93 -26.49 7.79
N ILE A 167 -1.62 -27.03 8.81
CA ILE A 167 -2.82 -26.41 9.39
C ILE A 167 -2.47 -25.04 10.01
N ILE A 168 -1.37 -24.94 10.76
CA ILE A 168 -0.93 -23.67 11.34
C ILE A 168 -0.56 -22.66 10.24
N CYS A 169 0.13 -23.09 9.18
CA CYS A 169 0.49 -22.22 8.07
C CYS A 169 -0.75 -21.71 7.32
N ALA A 170 -1.72 -22.58 7.06
CA ALA A 170 -2.97 -22.22 6.40
C ALA A 170 -3.80 -21.26 7.28
N GLY A 171 -3.99 -21.60 8.56
CA GLY A 171 -4.71 -20.76 9.51
C GLY A 171 -4.05 -19.40 9.71
N GLY A 172 -2.73 -19.38 9.89
CA GLY A 172 -1.93 -18.15 10.00
C GLY A 172 -2.03 -17.28 8.75
N THR A 173 -1.98 -17.90 7.56
CA THR A 173 -2.15 -17.19 6.28
C THR A 173 -3.52 -16.54 6.18
N VAL A 174 -4.59 -17.28 6.47
CA VAL A 174 -5.96 -16.75 6.44
C VAL A 174 -6.11 -15.60 7.44
N LEU A 175 -5.65 -15.77 8.68
CA LEU A 175 -5.70 -14.74 9.70
C LEU A 175 -4.89 -13.50 9.31
N ALA A 176 -3.69 -13.66 8.73
CA ALA A 176 -2.86 -12.55 8.28
C ALA A 176 -3.49 -11.80 7.10
N LEU A 177 -4.13 -12.49 6.16
CA LEU A 177 -4.84 -11.87 5.04
C LEU A 177 -6.09 -11.11 5.51
N ILE A 178 -6.88 -11.69 6.42
CA ILE A 178 -8.05 -11.03 7.03
C ILE A 178 -7.59 -9.82 7.85
N GLY A 179 -6.57 -9.98 8.69
CA GLY A 179 -6.00 -8.89 9.48
C GLY A 179 -5.50 -7.74 8.60
N SER A 180 -4.77 -8.07 7.53
CA SER A 180 -4.34 -7.10 6.52
C SER A 180 -5.54 -6.41 5.86
N HIS A 181 -6.58 -7.17 5.50
CA HIS A 181 -7.81 -6.63 4.91
C HIS A 181 -8.51 -5.62 5.80
N LEU A 182 -8.74 -6.00 7.05
CA LEU A 182 -9.39 -5.15 8.03
C LEU A 182 -8.56 -3.90 8.30
N TYR A 183 -7.24 -4.06 8.46
CA TYR A 183 -6.32 -2.93 8.60
C TYR A 183 -6.41 -1.96 7.43
N TYR A 184 -6.35 -2.45 6.18
CA TYR A 184 -6.45 -1.61 5.00
C TYR A 184 -7.82 -0.93 4.90
N ARG A 185 -8.90 -1.66 5.16
CA ARG A 185 -10.27 -1.14 5.10
C ARG A 185 -10.51 -0.03 6.11
N VAL A 186 -10.14 -0.24 7.38
CA VAL A 186 -10.29 0.78 8.44
C VAL A 186 -9.45 2.02 8.12
N LYS A 187 -8.24 1.82 7.60
CA LYS A 187 -7.25 2.89 7.51
C LYS A 187 -7.33 3.73 6.24
N PHE A 188 -7.79 3.15 5.13
CA PHE A 188 -7.77 3.75 3.81
C PHE A 188 -9.16 3.85 3.15
N ALA A 189 -10.12 2.95 3.42
CA ALA A 189 -11.35 2.89 2.64
C ALA A 189 -12.18 4.17 2.68
N LYS A 190 -12.30 4.83 3.84
CA LYS A 190 -13.05 6.10 3.96
C LYS A 190 -12.45 7.18 3.05
N LYS A 191 -11.12 7.29 3.03
CA LYS A 191 -10.39 8.30 2.23
C LYS A 191 -10.44 7.98 0.74
N ILE A 192 -10.26 6.72 0.37
CA ILE A 192 -10.40 6.27 -1.01
C ILE A 192 -11.83 6.52 -1.52
N LYS A 193 -12.85 6.25 -0.70
CA LYS A 193 -14.25 6.54 -1.05
C LYS A 193 -14.49 8.04 -1.23
N SER A 194 -13.89 8.89 -0.38
CA SER A 194 -13.92 10.36 -0.55
C SER A 194 -13.34 10.78 -1.91
N LEU A 195 -12.18 10.24 -2.28
CA LEU A 195 -11.56 10.51 -3.58
C LEU A 195 -12.39 10.00 -4.76
N GLU A 196 -13.05 8.84 -4.63
CA GLU A 196 -13.97 8.33 -5.65
C GLU A 196 -15.21 9.22 -5.82
N THR A 197 -15.76 9.76 -4.73
CA THR A 197 -16.86 10.73 -4.78
C THR A 197 -16.41 12.01 -5.49
N ASN A 198 -15.27 12.57 -5.10
CA ASN A 198 -14.71 13.77 -5.73
C ASN A 198 -14.45 13.54 -7.23
N LEU A 199 -13.96 12.36 -7.63
CA LEU A 199 -13.75 12.02 -9.04
C LEU A 199 -15.08 11.96 -9.81
N LYS A 200 -16.13 11.33 -9.24
CA LYS A 200 -17.46 11.30 -9.86
C LYS A 200 -18.04 12.71 -10.03
N GLU A 201 -17.83 13.58 -9.04
CA GLU A 201 -18.22 14.99 -9.14
C GLU A 201 -17.42 15.74 -10.21
N LEU A 202 -16.18 15.35 -10.52
CA LEU A 202 -15.40 15.93 -11.64
C LEU A 202 -15.71 15.29 -13.00
N GLU A 203 -16.36 14.13 -13.02
CA GLU A 203 -16.77 13.42 -14.24
C GLU A 203 -18.12 13.89 -14.78
N GLY A 204 -19.00 14.35 -13.89
CA GLY A 204 -20.25 15.04 -14.23
C GLY A 204 -21.46 14.12 -14.40
#